data_AF-A0A849DEP5-F1
#
_entry.id   AF-A0A849DEP5-F1
#
_cell.length_a   1.000
_cell.length_b   1.000
_cell.length_c   1.000
_cell.angle_alpha   90.00
_cell.angle_beta   90.00
_cell.angle_gamma   90.00
#
_symmetry.space_group_name_H-M   'P 1'
#
loop_
_entity.id
_entity.type
_entity.pdbx_description
1 polymer ?
#
loop_
_entity_poly.entity_id
_entity_poly.type
_entity_poly.pdbx_seq_one_letter_code
_entity_poly.pdbx_strand_id
1 'polypeptide(L)'
;AKEEGAEGIGLLRSEFLFKVIKPSFEEQQKAYKEIFDTFDDITVRTLDVGGDKALSYIQIPQENNPFLGIRGVRLFHTHPELLEEQLHAIFLAAGSKPVKIMFPMVSTVEEFTQTKSFAQNVAKKHQLDISHLHFGIMIEVPSVLFLLESFNDVVDFYSIGTNDLTQYLFAIERTHSLLKVDALSPAVFSAIETILNKATKPVSICGELAANKDAIPKLLNLGMETLSVSPKSIAQTKEEIRHV
;
A
#
# COMPACT_ATOMS: atom_id res chain seq x y z
N ALA A 1 -2.79 -18.32 -1.38
CA ALA A 1 -3.68 -17.22 -1.83
C ALA A 1 -4.62 -17.70 -2.93
N LYS A 2 -4.09 -18.13 -4.09
CA LYS A 2 -4.92 -18.67 -5.20
C LYS A 2 -5.71 -19.90 -4.76
N GLU A 3 -5.04 -20.85 -4.12
CA GLU A 3 -5.64 -22.06 -3.54
C GLU A 3 -6.64 -21.77 -2.42
N GLU A 4 -6.49 -20.63 -1.73
CA GLU A 4 -7.39 -20.17 -0.66
C GLU A 4 -8.61 -19.40 -1.23
N GLY A 5 -8.72 -19.28 -2.55
CA GLY A 5 -9.85 -18.64 -3.22
C GLY A 5 -9.76 -17.11 -3.31
N ALA A 6 -8.56 -16.52 -3.30
CA ALA A 6 -8.38 -15.09 -3.58
C ALA A 6 -8.85 -14.72 -5.00
N GLU A 7 -9.49 -13.57 -5.14
CA GLU A 7 -9.91 -13.01 -6.45
C GLU A 7 -8.81 -12.15 -7.11
N GLY A 8 -7.83 -11.72 -6.33
CA GLY A 8 -6.69 -10.93 -6.76
C GLY A 8 -5.73 -10.68 -5.60
N ILE A 9 -4.77 -9.78 -5.81
CA ILE A 9 -3.84 -9.32 -4.76
C ILE A 9 -4.09 -7.83 -4.52
N GLY A 10 -4.83 -7.50 -3.45
CA GLY A 10 -5.07 -6.10 -3.08
C GLY A 10 -3.86 -5.39 -2.43
N LEU A 11 -2.88 -6.15 -1.95
CA LEU A 11 -1.60 -5.62 -1.43
C LEU A 11 -0.49 -6.65 -1.53
N LEU A 12 0.45 -6.46 -2.47
CA LEU A 12 1.75 -7.11 -2.50
C LEU A 12 2.78 -6.22 -1.80
N ARG A 13 3.18 -6.66 -0.60
CA ARG A 13 4.22 -6.02 0.23
C ARG A 13 5.60 -6.36 -0.29
N SER A 14 6.28 -5.44 -0.99
CA SER A 14 7.58 -5.71 -1.62
C SER A 14 8.72 -6.04 -0.64
N GLU A 15 8.55 -5.80 0.66
CA GLU A 15 9.52 -6.15 1.70
C GLU A 15 9.87 -7.66 1.74
N PHE A 16 9.05 -8.52 1.14
CA PHE A 16 9.39 -9.94 0.99
C PHE A 16 10.67 -10.18 0.18
N LEU A 17 11.04 -9.25 -0.71
CA LEU A 17 12.26 -9.28 -1.52
C LEU A 17 13.44 -8.66 -0.80
N PHE A 18 13.20 -7.54 -0.11
CA PHE A 18 14.23 -6.75 0.55
C PHE A 18 14.51 -7.31 1.94
N LYS A 19 15.36 -8.34 2.01
CA LYS A 19 15.76 -9.03 3.25
C LYS A 19 17.15 -8.55 3.70
N VAL A 20 17.96 -9.43 4.27
CA VAL A 20 19.33 -9.15 4.76
C VAL A 20 20.27 -8.73 3.63
N ILE A 21 20.11 -9.30 2.44
CA ILE A 21 20.87 -8.95 1.24
C ILE A 21 19.94 -8.17 0.30
N LYS A 22 20.44 -7.09 -0.30
CA LYS A 22 19.67 -6.32 -1.30
C LYS A 22 19.42 -7.24 -2.50
N PRO A 23 18.15 -7.43 -2.92
CA PRO A 23 17.85 -8.26 -4.07
C PRO A 23 18.41 -7.59 -5.34
N SER A 24 18.97 -8.39 -6.24
CA SER A 24 19.39 -7.88 -7.56
C SER A 24 18.18 -7.45 -8.38
N PHE A 25 18.42 -6.67 -9.42
CA PHE A 25 17.39 -6.28 -10.37
C PHE A 25 16.68 -7.50 -10.98
N GLU A 26 17.45 -8.52 -11.40
CA GLU A 26 16.93 -9.76 -12.00
C GLU A 26 16.09 -10.56 -11.00
N GLU A 27 16.49 -10.59 -9.73
CA GLU A 27 15.73 -11.24 -8.66
C GLU A 27 14.38 -10.56 -8.44
N GLN A 28 14.37 -9.22 -8.42
CA GLN A 28 13.14 -8.44 -8.31
C GLN A 28 12.23 -8.69 -9.52
N GLN A 29 12.75 -8.55 -10.74
CA GLN A 29 11.99 -8.75 -11.97
C GLN A 29 11.37 -10.15 -12.03
N LYS A 30 12.18 -11.19 -11.75
CA LYS A 30 11.72 -12.57 -11.76
C LYS A 30 10.60 -12.79 -10.75
N ALA A 31 10.78 -12.32 -9.52
CA ALA A 31 9.78 -12.54 -8.47
C ALA A 31 8.47 -11.79 -8.75
N TYR A 32 8.53 -10.54 -9.22
CA TYR A 32 7.31 -9.83 -9.63
C TYR A 32 6.63 -10.54 -10.80
N LYS A 33 7.39 -11.00 -11.79
CA LYS A 33 6.82 -11.71 -12.96
C LYS A 33 6.08 -12.99 -12.55
N GLU A 34 6.69 -13.82 -11.70
CA GLU A 34 6.05 -15.05 -11.20
C GLU A 34 4.71 -14.76 -10.49
N ILE A 35 4.65 -13.67 -9.72
CA ILE A 35 3.42 -13.26 -9.03
C ILE A 35 2.41 -12.69 -10.03
N PHE A 36 2.85 -11.85 -10.96
CA PHE A 36 1.99 -11.22 -11.97
C PHE A 36 1.41 -12.23 -12.95
N ASP A 37 2.07 -13.36 -13.16
CA ASP A 37 1.57 -14.49 -13.95
C ASP A 37 0.52 -15.34 -13.22
N THR A 38 0.30 -15.10 -11.92
CA THR A 38 -0.64 -15.89 -11.11
C THR A 38 -2.05 -15.29 -11.04
N PHE A 39 -2.15 -13.95 -11.02
CA PHE A 39 -3.40 -13.18 -10.90
C PHE A 39 -3.45 -12.03 -11.91
N ASP A 40 -4.65 -11.66 -12.35
CA ASP A 40 -4.86 -10.54 -13.27
C ASP A 40 -4.97 -9.19 -12.55
N ASP A 41 -5.62 -9.15 -11.39
CA ASP A 41 -5.73 -7.95 -10.56
C ASP A 41 -4.71 -7.95 -9.41
N ILE A 42 -3.72 -7.06 -9.49
CA ILE A 42 -2.61 -6.97 -8.55
C ILE A 42 -2.28 -5.53 -8.23
N THR A 43 -2.23 -5.22 -6.95
CA THR A 43 -1.67 -3.99 -6.39
C THR A 43 -0.33 -4.28 -5.73
N VAL A 44 0.75 -3.70 -6.24
CA VAL A 44 2.08 -3.73 -5.64
C VAL A 44 2.34 -2.45 -4.87
N ARG A 45 2.76 -2.60 -3.61
CA ARG A 45 3.27 -1.47 -2.82
C ARG A 45 4.77 -1.37 -3.00
N THR A 46 5.25 -0.18 -3.36
CA THR A 46 6.70 0.09 -3.36
C THR A 46 7.26 -0.08 -1.94
N LEU A 47 8.58 -0.16 -1.84
CA LEU A 47 9.25 -0.48 -0.58
C LEU A 47 8.84 0.50 0.54
N ASP A 48 8.29 -0.03 1.64
CA ASP A 48 7.99 0.73 2.86
C ASP A 48 8.79 0.16 4.03
N VAL A 49 10.03 0.62 4.07
CA VAL A 49 11.00 0.37 5.13
C VAL A 49 11.39 1.67 5.80
N GLY A 50 11.86 1.55 7.04
CA GLY A 50 11.97 2.63 8.00
C GLY A 50 11.15 2.28 9.24
N GLY A 51 11.44 2.91 10.38
CA GLY A 51 10.85 2.45 11.63
C GLY A 51 11.58 1.26 12.24
N ASP A 52 10.78 0.21 12.49
CA ASP A 52 11.13 -1.09 13.08
C ASP A 52 11.86 -2.05 12.12
N LYS A 53 11.94 -1.70 10.82
CA LYS A 53 12.44 -2.57 9.75
C LYS A 53 13.73 -2.02 9.13
N ALA A 54 14.82 -2.07 9.88
CA ALA A 54 16.12 -1.64 9.39
C ALA A 54 16.70 -2.66 8.38
N LEU A 55 17.02 -2.20 7.17
CA LEU A 55 17.79 -2.96 6.18
C LEU A 55 19.25 -2.53 6.25
N SER A 56 20.16 -3.47 6.51
CA SER A 56 21.57 -3.17 6.80
C SER A 56 22.33 -2.49 5.66
N TYR A 57 21.85 -2.59 4.43
CA TYR A 57 22.45 -1.96 3.25
C TYR A 57 21.83 -0.61 2.89
N ILE A 58 20.81 -0.14 3.62
CA ILE A 58 20.24 1.19 3.44
C ILE A 58 20.67 2.05 4.62
N GLN A 59 21.44 3.10 4.34
CA GLN A 59 21.94 4.00 5.37
C GLN A 59 20.90 5.09 5.67
N ILE A 60 20.03 4.82 6.64
CA ILE A 60 19.08 5.80 7.14
C ILE A 60 19.68 6.44 8.40
N PRO A 61 19.76 7.78 8.49
CA PRO A 61 20.15 8.46 9.72
C PRO A 61 19.31 7.98 10.90
N GLN A 62 19.92 7.87 12.08
CA GLN A 62 19.16 7.54 13.28
C GLN A 62 18.19 8.67 13.61
N GLU A 63 16.91 8.34 13.74
CA GLU A 63 15.85 9.28 14.11
C GLU A 63 15.28 8.92 15.47
N ASN A 64 14.92 9.94 16.27
CA ASN A 64 14.27 9.73 17.57
C ASN A 64 12.87 9.12 17.41
N ASN A 65 12.20 9.41 16.29
CA ASN A 65 10.85 8.92 15.98
C ASN A 65 10.83 8.29 14.58
N PRO A 66 11.36 7.06 14.41
CA PRO A 66 11.46 6.41 13.11
C PRO A 66 10.12 6.27 12.37
N PHE A 67 9.01 6.10 13.09
CA PHE A 67 7.67 6.07 12.51
C PHE A 67 7.20 7.42 11.94
N LEU A 68 7.83 8.55 12.28
CA LEU A 68 7.51 9.88 11.77
C LEU A 68 8.58 10.44 10.82
N GLY A 69 9.56 9.61 10.47
CA GLY A 69 10.78 10.03 9.78
C GLY A 69 10.89 9.55 8.34
N ILE A 70 12.10 9.16 7.95
CA ILE A 70 12.46 8.70 6.60
C ILE A 70 11.94 7.26 6.40
N ARG A 71 10.74 7.16 5.83
CA ARG A 71 10.12 5.88 5.44
C ARG A 71 9.13 6.03 4.29
N GLY A 72 8.72 4.91 3.71
CA GLY A 72 7.80 4.87 2.56
C GLY A 72 8.29 5.75 1.41
N VAL A 73 7.42 6.58 0.82
CA VAL A 73 7.79 7.45 -0.30
C VAL A 73 8.98 8.38 -0.01
N ARG A 74 9.15 8.79 1.25
CA ARG A 74 10.21 9.74 1.67
C ARG A 74 11.60 9.09 1.66
N LEU A 75 11.69 7.77 1.80
CA LEU A 75 12.94 7.05 1.63
C LEU A 75 13.54 7.31 0.25
N PHE A 76 12.70 7.31 -0.79
CA PHE A 76 13.14 7.48 -2.17
C PHE A 76 13.59 8.90 -2.50
N HIS A 77 13.28 9.88 -1.65
CA HIS A 77 13.86 11.21 -1.77
C HIS A 77 15.36 11.23 -1.41
N THR A 78 15.77 10.34 -0.50
CA THR A 78 17.17 10.20 -0.07
C THR A 78 17.92 9.08 -0.79
N HIS A 79 17.20 8.06 -1.27
CA HIS A 79 17.73 6.88 -1.97
C HIS A 79 16.93 6.61 -3.26
N PRO A 80 16.96 7.53 -4.24
CA PRO A 80 16.14 7.42 -5.46
C PRO A 80 16.48 6.19 -6.31
N GLU A 81 17.71 5.68 -6.24
CA GLU A 81 18.17 4.49 -6.97
C GLU A 81 17.40 3.22 -6.57
N LEU A 82 16.92 3.14 -5.31
CA LEU A 82 16.11 2.02 -4.87
C LEU A 82 14.74 2.01 -5.55
N LEU A 83 14.12 3.19 -5.68
CA LEU A 83 12.83 3.31 -6.36
C LEU A 83 12.99 3.07 -7.86
N GLU A 84 14.03 3.61 -8.47
CA GLU A 84 14.30 3.43 -9.90
C GLU A 84 14.44 1.96 -10.27
N GLU A 85 15.30 1.23 -9.54
CA GLU A 85 15.53 -0.20 -9.76
C GLU A 85 14.24 -1.02 -9.54
N GLN A 86 13.50 -0.73 -8.47
CA GLN A 86 12.24 -1.40 -8.15
C GLN A 86 11.17 -1.15 -9.21
N LEU A 87 10.97 0.11 -9.63
CA LEU A 87 9.99 0.46 -10.66
C LEU A 87 10.34 -0.17 -12.00
N HIS A 88 11.61 -0.12 -12.40
CA HIS A 88 12.06 -0.75 -13.64
C HIS A 88 11.78 -2.26 -13.63
N ALA A 89 12.04 -2.94 -12.50
CA ALA A 89 11.75 -4.37 -12.34
C ALA A 89 10.24 -4.65 -12.42
N ILE A 90 9.40 -3.82 -11.78
CA ILE A 90 7.94 -3.93 -11.84
C ILE A 90 7.43 -3.72 -13.27
N PHE A 91 7.91 -2.70 -13.99
CA PHE A 91 7.48 -2.39 -15.35
C PHE A 91 7.77 -3.53 -16.32
N LEU A 92 8.99 -4.08 -16.27
CA LEU A 92 9.34 -5.25 -17.11
C LEU A 92 8.54 -6.50 -16.72
N ALA A 93 8.29 -6.71 -15.43
CA ALA A 93 7.49 -7.84 -14.97
C ALA A 93 6.01 -7.72 -15.40
N ALA A 94 5.45 -6.50 -15.39
CA ALA A 94 4.07 -6.23 -15.76
C ALA A 94 3.81 -6.52 -17.25
N GLY A 95 4.78 -6.21 -18.12
CA GLY A 95 4.63 -6.40 -19.57
C GLY A 95 3.50 -5.54 -20.13
N SER A 96 2.34 -6.14 -20.38
CA SER A 96 1.12 -5.45 -20.82
C SER A 96 -0.04 -5.56 -19.82
N LYS A 97 0.21 -6.11 -18.62
CA LYS A 97 -0.83 -6.35 -17.60
C LYS A 97 -1.07 -5.07 -16.80
N PRO A 98 -2.33 -4.73 -16.48
CA PRO A 98 -2.69 -3.48 -15.83
C PRO A 98 -2.39 -3.46 -14.32
N VAL A 99 -1.13 -3.66 -13.95
CA VAL A 99 -0.69 -3.70 -12.54
C VAL A 99 -0.90 -2.34 -11.89
N LYS A 100 -1.48 -2.37 -10.69
CA LYS A 100 -1.62 -1.21 -9.80
C LYS A 100 -0.33 -1.04 -8.99
N ILE A 101 0.28 0.14 -9.03
CA ILE A 101 1.46 0.51 -8.26
C ILE A 101 1.02 1.53 -7.22
N MET A 102 1.30 1.23 -5.95
CA MET A 102 0.88 2.02 -4.82
C MET A 102 2.08 2.58 -4.06
N PHE A 103 2.05 3.89 -3.82
CA PHE A 103 3.05 4.57 -3.00
C PHE A 103 2.60 4.66 -1.53
N PRO A 104 3.41 4.18 -0.58
CA PRO A 104 3.15 4.25 0.85
C PRO A 104 3.58 5.60 1.45
N MET A 105 3.00 5.97 2.59
CA MET A 105 3.34 7.13 3.42
C MET A 105 3.23 8.48 2.71
N VAL A 106 2.43 8.55 1.64
CA VAL A 106 2.11 9.81 0.97
C VAL A 106 1.25 10.66 1.89
N SER A 107 1.67 11.91 2.10
CA SER A 107 1.00 12.87 2.98
C SER A 107 0.51 14.13 2.28
N THR A 108 1.01 14.39 1.06
CA THR A 108 0.66 15.56 0.24
C THR A 108 0.46 15.17 -1.22
N VAL A 109 -0.30 15.97 -1.97
CA VAL A 109 -0.50 15.80 -3.42
C VAL A 109 0.84 15.93 -4.15
N GLU A 110 1.70 16.85 -3.72
CA GLU A 110 3.03 17.10 -4.28
C GLU A 110 3.94 15.87 -4.18
N GLU A 111 3.99 15.20 -3.02
CA GLU A 111 4.76 13.94 -2.87
C GLU A 111 4.30 12.88 -3.88
N PHE A 112 2.98 12.76 -4.11
CA PHE A 112 2.46 11.82 -5.10
C PHE A 112 2.81 12.23 -6.53
N THR A 113 2.57 13.48 -6.93
CA THR A 113 2.80 13.94 -8.30
C THR A 113 4.28 13.88 -8.67
N GLN A 114 5.18 14.23 -7.74
CA GLN A 114 6.62 14.10 -7.92
C GLN A 114 7.03 12.62 -8.09
N THR A 115 6.49 11.73 -7.27
CA THR A 115 6.81 10.29 -7.33
C THR A 115 6.25 9.64 -8.61
N LYS A 116 5.03 10.01 -9.04
CA LYS A 116 4.44 9.57 -10.31
C LYS A 116 5.26 10.09 -11.49
N SER A 117 5.72 11.35 -11.45
CA SER A 117 6.59 11.93 -12.48
C SER A 117 7.95 11.21 -12.53
N PHE A 118 8.52 10.86 -11.38
CA PHE A 118 9.73 10.05 -11.30
C PHE A 118 9.52 8.70 -11.99
N ALA A 119 8.44 8.00 -11.68
CA ALA A 119 8.10 6.72 -12.31
C ALA A 119 7.96 6.81 -13.84
N GLN A 120 7.32 7.88 -14.33
CA GLN A 120 7.22 8.15 -15.77
C GLN A 120 8.59 8.42 -16.41
N ASN A 121 9.50 9.09 -15.71
CA ASN A 121 10.87 9.33 -16.19
C ASN A 121 11.70 8.04 -16.23
N VAL A 122 11.53 7.13 -15.27
CA VAL A 122 12.14 5.79 -15.31
C VAL A 122 11.65 5.02 -16.54
N ALA A 123 10.34 5.02 -16.80
CA ALA A 123 9.78 4.37 -18.00
C ALA A 123 10.34 4.98 -19.30
N LYS A 124 10.43 6.31 -19.39
CA LYS A 124 11.04 7.00 -20.55
C LYS A 124 12.51 6.63 -20.73
N LYS A 125 13.30 6.63 -19.65
CA LYS A 125 14.73 6.26 -19.65
C LYS A 125 14.94 4.87 -20.25
N HIS A 126 14.07 3.93 -19.89
CA HIS A 126 14.13 2.53 -20.34
C HIS A 126 13.27 2.23 -21.58
N GLN A 127 12.64 3.24 -22.18
CA GLN A 127 11.78 3.12 -23.37
C GLN A 127 10.63 2.11 -23.19
N LEU A 128 10.00 2.14 -22.02
CA LEU A 128 8.89 1.25 -21.64
C LEU A 128 7.55 1.99 -21.76
N ASP A 129 6.55 1.31 -22.32
CA ASP A 129 5.16 1.76 -22.27
C ASP A 129 4.52 1.34 -20.95
N ILE A 130 4.06 2.33 -20.19
CA ILE A 130 3.40 2.15 -18.89
C ILE A 130 1.95 2.69 -18.90
N SER A 131 1.38 2.96 -20.07
CA SER A 131 0.03 3.53 -20.20
C SER A 131 -1.08 2.65 -19.61
N HIS A 132 -0.83 1.35 -19.48
CA HIS A 132 -1.74 0.38 -18.90
C HIS A 132 -1.59 0.24 -17.37
N LEU A 133 -0.54 0.83 -16.77
CA LEU A 133 -0.30 0.78 -15.33
C LEU A 133 -1.09 1.88 -14.61
N HIS A 134 -1.50 1.58 -13.38
CA HIS A 134 -2.26 2.50 -12.55
C HIS A 134 -1.44 2.90 -11.32
N PHE A 135 -1.48 4.18 -10.94
CA PHE A 135 -0.74 4.73 -9.81
C PHE A 135 -1.71 5.21 -8.72
N GLY A 136 -1.57 4.66 -7.53
CA GLY A 136 -2.41 4.98 -6.38
C GLY A 136 -1.60 5.22 -5.12
N ILE A 137 -2.31 5.49 -4.03
CA ILE A 137 -1.70 5.72 -2.72
C ILE A 137 -2.29 4.80 -1.66
N MET A 138 -1.47 4.48 -0.68
CA MET A 138 -1.97 3.96 0.59
C MET A 138 -2.46 5.14 1.44
N ILE A 139 -3.74 5.15 1.83
CA ILE A 139 -4.27 6.12 2.78
C ILE A 139 -3.90 5.65 4.19
N GLU A 140 -2.78 6.14 4.68
CA GLU A 140 -2.28 5.85 6.03
C GLU A 140 -1.85 7.10 6.81
N VAL A 141 -1.67 8.24 6.15
CA VAL A 141 -1.36 9.52 6.82
C VAL A 141 -2.64 10.36 6.95
N PRO A 142 -3.03 10.83 8.16
CA PRO A 142 -4.29 11.56 8.35
C PRO A 142 -4.46 12.83 7.51
N SER A 143 -3.37 13.49 7.10
CA SER A 143 -3.43 14.67 6.23
C SER A 143 -4.17 14.39 4.91
N VAL A 144 -4.09 13.16 4.40
CA VAL A 144 -4.76 12.75 3.16
C VAL A 144 -6.28 12.89 3.26
N LEU A 145 -6.89 12.69 4.43
CA LEU A 145 -8.35 12.83 4.65
C LEU A 145 -8.86 14.24 4.31
N PHE A 146 -8.02 15.25 4.47
CA PHE A 146 -8.33 16.65 4.18
C PHE A 146 -8.03 17.03 2.72
N LEU A 147 -7.34 16.15 1.98
CA LEU A 147 -6.87 16.41 0.62
C LEU A 147 -7.49 15.47 -0.42
N LEU A 148 -8.45 14.61 -0.03
CA LEU A 148 -9.06 13.59 -0.91
C LEU A 148 -9.59 14.17 -2.22
N GLU A 149 -10.23 15.34 -2.19
CA GLU A 149 -10.74 16.02 -3.39
C GLU A 149 -9.61 16.33 -4.38
N SER A 150 -8.47 16.83 -3.89
CA SER A 150 -7.30 17.11 -4.73
C SER A 150 -6.59 15.83 -5.18
N PHE A 151 -6.58 14.78 -4.37
CA PHE A 151 -6.02 13.49 -4.77
C PHE A 151 -6.83 12.80 -5.87
N ASN A 152 -8.16 12.99 -5.89
CA ASN A 152 -9.04 12.41 -6.89
C ASN A 152 -8.67 12.80 -8.33
N ASP A 153 -8.03 13.95 -8.52
CA ASP A 153 -7.60 14.41 -9.84
C ASP A 153 -6.32 13.73 -10.35
N VAL A 154 -5.53 13.12 -9.46
CA VAL A 154 -4.16 12.66 -9.78
C VAL A 154 -3.95 11.16 -9.61
N VAL A 155 -4.68 10.52 -8.68
CA VAL A 155 -4.56 9.08 -8.42
C VAL A 155 -5.55 8.26 -9.26
N ASP A 156 -5.18 7.01 -9.50
CA ASP A 156 -6.01 6.04 -10.19
C ASP A 156 -6.84 5.19 -9.21
N PHE A 157 -6.37 5.01 -7.97
CA PHE A 157 -7.04 4.26 -6.91
C PHE A 157 -6.48 4.59 -5.52
N TYR A 158 -7.19 4.13 -4.48
CA TYR A 158 -6.79 4.20 -3.07
C TYR A 158 -6.77 2.82 -2.41
N SER A 159 -5.89 2.63 -1.43
CA SER A 159 -5.99 1.53 -0.46
C SER A 159 -5.83 2.06 0.95
N ILE A 160 -6.80 1.83 1.82
CA ILE A 160 -6.73 2.23 3.23
C ILE A 160 -5.76 1.29 3.95
N GLY A 161 -4.70 1.85 4.54
CA GLY A 161 -3.74 1.12 5.37
C GLY A 161 -4.08 1.29 6.84
N THR A 162 -4.98 0.46 7.38
CA THR A 162 -5.58 0.75 8.70
C THR A 162 -4.59 0.72 9.85
N ASN A 163 -3.52 -0.07 9.75
CA ASN A 163 -2.54 -0.22 10.83
C ASN A 163 -1.84 1.12 11.10
N ASP A 164 -1.32 1.77 10.06
CA ASP A 164 -0.60 3.03 10.19
C ASP A 164 -1.59 4.20 10.31
N LEU A 165 -2.74 4.17 9.62
CA LEU A 165 -3.81 5.17 9.82
C LEU A 165 -4.25 5.24 11.28
N THR A 166 -4.49 4.09 11.92
CA THR A 166 -4.89 4.03 13.33
C THR A 166 -3.77 4.55 14.24
N GLN A 167 -2.53 4.15 13.99
CA GLN A 167 -1.39 4.65 14.75
C GLN A 167 -1.30 6.18 14.72
N TYR A 168 -1.44 6.80 13.55
CA TYR A 168 -1.29 8.25 13.42
C TYR A 168 -2.54 9.03 13.84
N LEU A 169 -3.74 8.46 13.73
CA LEU A 169 -4.96 9.09 14.26
C LEU A 169 -4.94 9.18 15.79
N PHE A 170 -4.37 8.18 16.46
CA PHE A 170 -4.37 8.08 17.93
C PHE A 170 -3.05 8.47 18.58
N ALA A 171 -2.00 8.71 17.78
CA ALA A 171 -0.63 8.92 18.25
C ALA A 171 -0.15 7.79 19.19
N ILE A 172 -0.52 6.54 18.88
CA ILE A 172 -0.14 5.34 19.64
C ILE A 172 0.57 4.38 18.70
N GLU A 173 1.84 4.10 18.98
CA GLU A 173 2.63 3.14 18.22
C GLU A 173 1.99 1.75 18.26
N ARG A 174 1.80 1.11 17.11
CA ARG A 174 1.14 -0.21 17.00
C ARG A 174 1.90 -1.34 17.73
N THR A 175 3.21 -1.17 17.90
CA THR A 175 4.11 -2.09 18.60
C THR A 175 4.28 -1.74 20.08
N HIS A 176 3.58 -0.72 20.58
CA HIS A 176 3.66 -0.34 21.99
C HIS A 176 3.15 -1.48 22.89
N SER A 177 3.90 -1.80 23.94
CA SER A 177 3.62 -2.95 24.81
C SER A 177 2.36 -2.79 25.68
N LEU A 178 2.11 -1.56 26.16
CA LEU A 178 1.02 -1.25 27.10
C LEU A 178 -0.20 -0.56 26.48
N LEU A 179 0.00 0.35 25.52
CA LEU A 179 -1.07 1.13 24.91
C LEU A 179 -1.59 0.40 23.68
N LYS A 180 -2.92 0.29 23.57
CA LYS A 180 -3.59 -0.31 22.41
C LYS A 180 -4.78 0.54 22.02
N VAL A 181 -5.00 0.66 20.71
CA VAL A 181 -6.20 1.25 20.16
C VAL A 181 -7.19 0.12 19.88
N ASP A 182 -8.46 0.34 20.20
CA ASP A 182 -9.51 -0.59 19.80
C ASP A 182 -9.60 -0.63 18.27
N ALA A 183 -9.48 -1.83 17.69
CA ALA A 183 -9.63 -2.04 16.26
C ALA A 183 -11.01 -1.58 15.77
N LEU A 184 -12.03 -1.61 16.62
CA LEU A 184 -13.39 -1.19 16.30
C LEU A 184 -13.70 0.27 16.65
N SER A 185 -12.66 1.08 16.91
CA SER A 185 -12.80 2.47 17.31
C SER A 185 -13.67 3.27 16.34
N PRO A 186 -14.70 4.01 16.83
CA PRO A 186 -15.55 4.84 15.99
C PRO A 186 -14.76 5.85 15.15
N ALA A 187 -13.65 6.39 15.66
CA ALA A 187 -12.85 7.36 14.92
C ALA A 187 -12.20 6.77 13.65
N VAL A 188 -11.80 5.49 13.70
CA VAL A 188 -11.27 4.77 12.53
C VAL A 188 -12.37 4.58 11.49
N PHE A 189 -13.57 4.17 11.92
CA PHE A 189 -14.71 4.02 11.00
C PHE A 189 -15.18 5.36 10.42
N SER A 190 -15.19 6.45 11.19
CA SER A 190 -15.48 7.80 10.66
C SER A 190 -14.45 8.26 9.63
N ALA A 191 -13.18 7.91 9.81
CA ALA A 191 -12.14 8.17 8.81
C ALA A 191 -12.40 7.36 7.52
N ILE A 192 -12.75 6.07 7.64
CA ILE A 192 -13.09 5.21 6.50
C ILE A 192 -14.34 5.73 5.77
N GLU A 193 -15.39 6.09 6.49
CA GLU A 193 -16.60 6.70 5.94
C GLU A 193 -16.29 8.01 5.21
N THR A 194 -15.44 8.87 5.78
CA THR A 194 -14.99 10.10 5.11
C THR A 194 -14.26 9.79 3.80
N ILE A 195 -13.40 8.76 3.79
CA ILE A 195 -12.70 8.32 2.59
C ILE A 195 -13.70 7.86 1.53
N LEU A 196 -14.61 6.95 1.88
CA LEU A 196 -15.59 6.39 0.95
C LEU A 196 -16.54 7.46 0.39
N ASN A 197 -16.96 8.43 1.22
CA ASN A 197 -17.85 9.50 0.80
C ASN A 197 -17.19 10.53 -0.13
N LYS A 198 -15.88 10.76 0.00
CA LYS A 198 -15.16 11.79 -0.77
C LYS A 198 -14.35 11.24 -1.94
N ALA A 199 -13.97 9.97 -1.91
CA ALA A 199 -13.21 9.35 -2.99
C ALA A 199 -14.10 9.18 -4.23
N THR A 200 -13.58 9.60 -5.39
CA THR A 200 -14.22 9.37 -6.70
C THR A 200 -13.51 8.29 -7.51
N LYS A 201 -12.52 7.63 -6.88
CA LYS A 201 -11.70 6.55 -7.45
C LYS A 201 -11.95 5.27 -6.65
N PRO A 202 -11.66 4.07 -7.22
CA PRO A 202 -11.78 2.81 -6.49
C PRO A 202 -11.03 2.83 -5.16
N VAL A 203 -11.69 2.38 -4.10
CA VAL A 203 -11.13 2.29 -2.75
C VAL A 203 -11.10 0.82 -2.34
N SER A 204 -9.95 0.40 -1.84
CA SER A 204 -9.78 -0.88 -1.14
C SER A 204 -9.32 -0.66 0.29
N ILE A 205 -9.40 -1.69 1.12
CA ILE A 205 -8.84 -1.67 2.47
C ILE A 205 -7.92 -2.86 2.67
N CYS A 206 -6.79 -2.61 3.33
CA CYS A 206 -5.80 -3.59 3.70
C CYS A 206 -5.38 -3.39 5.16
N GLY A 207 -4.78 -4.42 5.75
CA GLY A 207 -4.44 -4.44 7.16
C GLY A 207 -5.36 -5.35 7.96
N GLU A 208 -5.18 -5.34 9.27
CA GLU A 208 -5.84 -6.32 10.15
C GLU A 208 -7.35 -6.10 10.25
N LEU A 209 -7.82 -4.85 10.11
CA LEU A 209 -9.23 -4.51 10.17
C LEU A 209 -10.05 -5.19 9.08
N ALA A 210 -9.47 -5.38 7.87
CA ALA A 210 -10.16 -6.01 6.75
C ALA A 210 -10.50 -7.49 6.99
N ALA A 211 -9.81 -8.15 7.93
CA ALA A 211 -10.04 -9.55 8.31
C ALA A 211 -10.80 -9.70 9.65
N ASN A 212 -11.10 -8.58 10.32
CA ASN A 212 -11.76 -8.60 11.61
C ASN A 212 -13.25 -8.89 11.46
N LYS A 213 -13.73 -9.96 12.09
CA LYS A 213 -15.12 -10.44 12.02
C LYS A 213 -16.15 -9.38 12.37
N ASP A 214 -15.88 -8.61 13.42
CA ASP A 214 -16.79 -7.58 13.91
C ASP A 214 -16.72 -6.29 13.08
N ALA A 215 -15.64 -6.11 12.32
CA ALA A 215 -15.45 -4.97 11.43
C ALA A 215 -16.08 -5.19 10.05
N ILE A 216 -16.05 -6.42 9.53
CA ILE A 216 -16.53 -6.75 8.17
C ILE A 216 -17.95 -6.23 7.91
N PRO A 217 -18.97 -6.53 8.75
CA PRO A 217 -20.32 -6.01 8.51
C PRO A 217 -20.39 -4.48 8.46
N LYS A 218 -19.60 -3.80 9.32
CA LYS A 218 -19.54 -2.33 9.34
C LYS A 218 -18.89 -1.78 8.07
N LEU A 219 -17.80 -2.39 7.62
CA LEU A 219 -17.11 -1.99 6.39
C LEU A 219 -18.03 -2.15 5.17
N LEU A 220 -18.74 -3.27 5.07
CA LEU A 220 -19.71 -3.51 3.99
C LEU A 220 -20.87 -2.51 4.03
N ASN A 221 -21.42 -2.22 5.22
CA ASN A 221 -22.49 -1.22 5.39
C ASN A 221 -22.06 0.20 5.01
N LEU A 222 -20.77 0.53 5.15
CA LEU A 222 -20.21 1.80 4.68
C LEU A 222 -19.99 1.84 3.16
N GLY A 223 -20.15 0.71 2.46
CA GLY A 223 -19.95 0.59 1.01
C GLY A 223 -18.55 0.14 0.61
N MET A 224 -17.76 -0.46 1.50
CA MET A 224 -16.46 -1.02 1.14
C MET A 224 -16.61 -2.29 0.30
N GLU A 225 -16.10 -2.29 -0.92
CA GLU A 225 -16.25 -3.42 -1.86
C GLU A 225 -15.04 -4.35 -1.90
N THR A 226 -13.83 -3.83 -1.59
CA THR A 226 -12.58 -4.59 -1.73
C THR A 226 -11.85 -4.74 -0.39
N LEU A 227 -11.85 -5.96 0.16
CA LEU A 227 -11.11 -6.33 1.37
C LEU A 227 -9.86 -7.14 1.02
N SER A 228 -8.67 -6.58 1.26
CA SER A 228 -7.39 -7.28 1.06
C SER A 228 -6.88 -7.85 2.37
N VAL A 229 -6.97 -9.17 2.51
CA VAL A 229 -6.64 -9.91 3.75
C VAL A 229 -5.47 -10.89 3.57
N SER A 230 -4.94 -11.39 4.69
CA SER A 230 -3.93 -12.45 4.64
C SER A 230 -4.51 -13.73 4.02
N PRO A 231 -3.70 -14.57 3.35
CA PRO A 231 -4.22 -15.79 2.71
C PRO A 231 -5.02 -16.70 3.66
N LYS A 232 -4.58 -16.81 4.92
CA LYS A 232 -5.23 -17.63 5.95
C LYS A 232 -6.60 -17.10 6.38
N SER A 233 -6.87 -15.82 6.14
CA SER A 233 -8.12 -15.15 6.52
C SER A 233 -9.17 -15.19 5.41
N ILE A 234 -8.81 -15.54 4.16
CA ILE A 234 -9.71 -15.44 3.01
C ILE A 234 -10.99 -16.23 3.22
N ALA A 235 -10.90 -17.51 3.59
CA ALA A 235 -12.06 -18.38 3.75
C ALA A 235 -13.02 -17.84 4.83
N GLN A 236 -12.46 -17.42 5.98
CA GLN A 236 -13.23 -16.84 7.06
C GLN A 236 -13.87 -15.51 6.63
N THR A 237 -13.11 -14.59 6.03
CA THR A 237 -13.64 -13.30 5.56
C THR A 237 -14.77 -13.48 4.56
N LYS A 238 -14.63 -14.41 3.59
CA LYS A 238 -15.71 -14.73 2.65
C LYS A 238 -16.94 -15.30 3.33
N GLU A 239 -16.76 -16.11 4.36
CA GLU A 239 -17.89 -16.62 5.14
C GLU A 239 -18.62 -15.50 5.87
N GLU A 240 -17.90 -14.61 6.57
CA GLU A 240 -18.52 -13.46 7.25
C GLU A 240 -19.28 -12.56 6.26
N ILE A 241 -18.72 -12.30 5.06
CA ILE A 241 -19.40 -11.51 4.01
C ILE A 241 -20.73 -12.14 3.58
N ARG A 242 -20.85 -13.48 3.51
CA ARG A 242 -22.09 -14.15 3.10
C ARG A 242 -23.23 -14.04 4.12
N HIS A 243 -22.91 -13.69 5.37
CA HIS A 243 -23.86 -13.56 6.47
C HIS A 243 -24.29 -12.11 6.75
N VAL A 244 -23.85 -11.15 5.92
CA VAL A 244 -24.25 -9.74 5.97
C VAL A 244 -25.29 -9.46 4.90
#